data_AF-A0A9D4CAI3-F1
#
_entry.id   AF-A0A9D4CAI3-F1
#
_cell.length_a   1.000
_cell.length_b   1.000
_cell.length_c   1.000
_cell.angle_alpha   90.00
_cell.angle_beta   90.00
_cell.angle_gamma   90.00
#
_symmetry.space_group_name_H-M   'P 1'
#
loop_
_entity.id
_entity.type
_entity.pdbx_description
1 polymer ?
#
loop_
_entity_poly.entity_id
_entity_poly.type
_entity_poly.pdbx_seq_one_letter_code
_entity_poly.pdbx_strand_id
1 'polypeptide(L)' 'MTGKTKGVVPRIQAQYPRALPFRCTAHQLNRCVVHASDSTLVRNMIGTVDRIAVFFNYSPKRQTCLEECRSALEDTEDKR' A
#
# COMPACT_ATOMS: atom_id res chain seq x y z
N MET A 1 -6.24 -12.35 -7.44
CA MET A 1 -6.56 -11.44 -8.56
C MET A 1 -7.68 -12.04 -9.39
N THR A 2 -8.90 -11.83 -8.95
CA THR A 2 -10.14 -12.27 -9.60
C THR A 2 -10.90 -11.01 -9.98
N GLY A 3 -10.27 -10.20 -10.85
CA GLY A 3 -10.89 -8.99 -11.39
C GLY A 3 -11.70 -9.29 -12.65
N LYS A 4 -12.58 -8.37 -13.04
CA LYS A 4 -13.38 -8.45 -14.27
C LYS A 4 -12.51 -8.62 -15.53
N THR A 5 -11.27 -8.15 -15.49
CA THR A 5 -10.24 -8.39 -16.49
C THR A 5 -9.38 -9.59 -16.12
N LYS A 6 -9.30 -10.57 -17.05
CA LYS A 6 -8.40 -11.72 -16.91
C LYS A 6 -6.95 -11.22 -16.83
N GLY A 7 -6.16 -11.80 -15.91
CA GLY A 7 -4.75 -11.45 -15.72
C GLY A 7 -3.89 -11.67 -16.97
N VAL A 8 -2.62 -11.28 -16.89
CA VAL A 8 -1.68 -11.33 -18.03
C VAL A 8 -1.48 -12.75 -18.59
N VAL A 9 -1.53 -13.77 -17.74
CA VAL A 9 -1.31 -15.18 -18.12
C VAL A 9 -2.35 -15.67 -19.16
N PRO A 10 -3.67 -15.57 -18.92
CA PRO A 10 -4.69 -15.90 -19.92
C PRO A 10 -4.52 -15.19 -21.27
N ARG A 11 -4.05 -13.94 -21.28
CA ARG A 11 -3.84 -13.16 -22.52
C ARG A 11 -2.65 -13.70 -23.32
N ILE A 12 -1.54 -13.99 -22.64
CA ILE A 12 -0.36 -14.58 -23.26
C ILE A 12 -0.68 -15.97 -23.80
N GLN A 13 -1.43 -16.79 -23.05
CA GLN A 13 -1.81 -18.13 -23.50
C GLN A 13 -2.80 -18.12 -24.67
N ALA A 14 -3.66 -17.10 -24.77
CA ALA A 14 -4.55 -16.94 -25.92
C ALA A 14 -3.78 -16.64 -27.22
N GLN A 15 -2.67 -15.89 -27.13
CA GLN A 15 -1.84 -15.55 -28.29
C GLN A 15 -0.77 -16.62 -28.58
N TYR A 16 -0.25 -17.27 -27.53
CA TYR A 16 0.83 -18.26 -27.59
C TYR A 16 0.46 -19.49 -26.74
N PRO A 17 -0.30 -20.46 -27.29
CA PRO A 17 -0.82 -21.61 -26.54
C PRO A 17 0.26 -22.51 -25.94
N ARG A 18 1.46 -22.49 -26.51
CA ARG A 18 2.62 -23.27 -26.04
C ARG A 18 3.42 -22.58 -24.94
N ALA A 19 3.12 -21.32 -24.61
CA ALA A 19 3.85 -20.60 -23.58
C ALA A 19 3.47 -21.12 -22.19
N LEU A 20 4.47 -21.59 -21.44
CA LEU A 20 4.29 -22.02 -20.05
C LEU A 20 4.32 -20.80 -19.12
N PRO A 21 3.24 -20.54 -18.36
CA PRO A 21 3.23 -19.42 -17.43
C PRO A 21 3.98 -19.78 -16.16
N PHE A 22 5.11 -19.12 -15.92
CA PHE A 22 5.80 -19.15 -14.63
C PHE A 22 5.67 -17.80 -13.93
N ARG A 23 5.59 -17.83 -12.59
CA ARG A 23 5.61 -16.61 -11.77
C ARG A 23 6.95 -16.57 -11.04
N CYS A 24 7.60 -15.40 -11.03
CA CYS A 24 8.81 -15.23 -10.25
C CYS A 24 8.52 -15.39 -8.75
N THR A 25 9.53 -15.79 -7.98
CA THR A 25 9.46 -15.96 -6.52
C THR A 25 9.02 -14.69 -5.81
N ALA A 26 9.51 -13.52 -6.25
CA ALA A 26 9.09 -12.22 -5.73
C ALA A 26 7.57 -11.98 -5.89
N HIS A 27 7.01 -12.30 -7.04
CA HIS A 27 5.57 -12.16 -7.26
C HIS A 27 4.77 -13.14 -6.40
N GLN A 28 5.28 -14.35 -6.18
CA GLN A 28 4.63 -15.33 -5.29
C GLN A 28 4.66 -14.86 -3.85
N LEU A 29 5.79 -14.33 -3.38
CA LEU A 29 5.90 -13.73 -2.04
C LEU A 29 4.90 -12.58 -1.87
N ASN A 30 4.84 -11.65 -2.83
CA ASN A 30 3.90 -10.55 -2.79
C ASN A 30 2.44 -11.04 -2.72
N ARG A 31 2.10 -12.09 -3.46
CA ARG A 31 0.77 -12.70 -3.36
C ARG A 31 0.48 -13.28 -1.98
N CYS A 32 1.45 -13.94 -1.35
CA CYS A 32 1.30 -14.45 0.02
C CYS A 32 1.08 -13.31 1.01
N VAL A 33 1.87 -12.24 0.92
CA VAL A 33 1.73 -11.05 1.78
C VAL A 33 0.36 -10.40 1.58
N VAL A 34 -0.05 -10.14 0.34
CA VAL A 34 -1.36 -9.55 0.05
C VAL A 34 -2.50 -10.42 0.57
N HIS A 35 -2.37 -11.75 0.47
CA HIS A 35 -3.38 -12.66 0.99
C HIS A 35 -3.43 -12.68 2.52
N ALA A 36 -2.28 -12.67 3.19
CA ALA A 36 -2.22 -12.56 4.66
C ALA A 36 -2.83 -11.23 5.15
N SER A 37 -2.60 -10.15 4.40
CA SER A 37 -3.17 -8.82 4.66
C SER A 37 -4.65 -8.68 4.26
N ASP A 38 -5.27 -9.71 3.68
CA ASP A 38 -6.69 -9.71 3.31
C ASP A 38 -7.62 -9.81 4.53
N SER A 39 -7.07 -10.09 5.72
CA SER A 39 -7.81 -9.97 6.99
C SER A 39 -8.42 -8.58 7.15
N THR A 40 -9.71 -8.50 7.47
CA THR A 40 -10.45 -7.24 7.61
C THR A 40 -9.78 -6.29 8.60
N LEU A 41 -9.22 -6.82 9.68
CA LEU A 41 -8.53 -6.02 10.69
C LEU A 41 -7.28 -5.34 10.10
N VAL A 42 -6.45 -6.11 9.40
CA VAL A 42 -5.21 -5.60 8.78
C VAL A 42 -5.54 -4.61 7.67
N ARG A 43 -6.53 -4.93 6.83
CA ARG A 43 -6.98 -4.07 5.73
C ARG A 43 -7.51 -2.73 6.21
N ASN A 44 -8.30 -2.72 7.28
CA ASN A 44 -8.85 -1.48 7.86
C ASN A 44 -7.75 -0.60 8.47
N MET A 45 -6.78 -1.23 9.16
CA MET A 45 -5.62 -0.52 9.70
C MET A 45 -4.81 0.14 8.58
N ILE A 46 -4.43 -0.64 7.54
CA ILE A 46 -3.67 -0.11 6.40
C ILE A 46 -4.45 1.02 5.70
N GLY A 47 -5.77 0.85 5.48
CA GLY A 47 -6.60 1.89 4.86
C GLY A 47 -6.70 3.17 5.68
N THR A 48 -6.63 3.08 7.02
CA THR A 48 -6.62 4.26 7.89
C THR A 48 -5.28 4.99 7.80
N VAL A 49 -4.18 4.25 7.87
CA VAL A 49 -2.82 4.79 7.71
C VAL A 49 -2.65 5.44 6.34
N ASP A 50 -3.15 4.81 5.28
CA ASP A 50 -3.09 5.33 3.92
C ASP A 50 -3.85 6.66 3.79
N ARG A 51 -5.04 6.78 4.38
CA ARG A 51 -5.79 8.04 4.41
C ARG A 51 -5.03 9.15 5.13
N ILE A 52 -4.37 8.83 6.24
CA ILE A 52 -3.54 9.79 6.98
C ILE A 52 -2.34 10.21 6.12
N ALA A 53 -1.65 9.26 5.50
CA ALA A 53 -0.52 9.53 4.62
C ALA A 53 -0.93 10.40 3.42
N VAL A 54 -2.05 10.07 2.77
CA VAL A 54 -2.65 10.87 1.68
C VAL A 54 -3.01 12.27 2.16
N PHE A 55 -3.60 12.40 3.35
CA PHE A 55 -3.95 13.70 3.90
C PHE A 55 -2.72 14.61 4.02
N PHE A 56 -1.60 14.13 4.55
CA PHE A 56 -0.41 14.95 4.68
C PHE A 56 0.38 15.09 3.37
N ASN A 57 0.57 14.03 2.60
CA ASN A 57 1.35 14.06 1.35
C ASN A 57 0.73 14.90 0.24
N TYR A 58 -0.60 14.98 0.14
CA TYR A 58 -1.25 15.78 -0.91
C TYR A 58 -1.23 17.29 -0.64
N SER A 59 -0.85 17.74 0.55
CA SER A 59 -0.78 19.17 0.86
C SER A 59 0.48 19.50 1.65
N PRO A 60 1.48 20.12 0.99
CA PRO A 60 2.68 20.59 1.66
C PRO A 60 2.37 21.49 2.86
N LYS A 61 1.31 22.31 2.78
CA LYS A 61 0.87 23.18 3.89
C LYS A 61 0.46 22.39 5.13
N ARG A 62 -0.21 21.24 4.96
CA ARG A 62 -0.62 20.38 6.08
C ARG A 62 0.59 19.68 6.69
N GLN A 63 1.56 19.30 5.86
CA GLN A 63 2.82 18.74 6.33
C GLN A 63 3.63 19.78 7.13
N THR A 64 3.75 21.01 6.64
CA THR A 64 4.43 22.10 7.36
C THR A 64 3.74 22.41 8.69
N CYS A 65 2.41 22.48 8.71
CA CYS A 65 1.66 22.69 9.95
C CYS A 65 1.88 21.55 10.96
N LEU A 66 1.99 20.30 10.52
CA LEU A 66 2.31 19.17 11.39
C LEU A 66 3.72 19.30 11.98
N GLU A 67 4.70 19.70 11.18
CA GLU A 67 6.08 19.92 11.63
C GLU A 67 6.18 21.07 12.64
N GLU A 68 5.46 22.18 12.41
CA GLU A 68 5.35 23.31 13.35
C GLU A 68 4.69 22.90 14.67
N CYS A 69 3.61 22.10 14.62
CA CYS A 69 2.98 21.55 15.81
C CYS A 69 3.91 20.60 16.57
N ARG A 70 4.75 19.83 15.85
CA ARG A 70 5.72 18.92 16.49
C ARG A 70 6.78 19.71 17.27
N SER A 71 7.35 20.76 16.68
CA SER A 71 8.34 21.59 17.38
C SER A 71 7.75 22.26 18.63
N ALA A 72 6.49 22.72 18.57
CA ALA A 72 5.84 23.34 19.73
C ALA A 72 5.61 22.37 20.90
N LEU A 73 5.47 21.06 20.62
CA LEU A 73 5.35 20.03 21.65
C LEU A 73 6.72 19.68 22.27
N GLU A 74 7.77 19.61 21.46
CA GLU A 74 9.15 19.40 21.95
C GLU A 74 9.58 20.56 22.88
N ASP A 75 9.19 21.80 22.57
CA ASP A 75 9.45 22.99 23.39
C ASP A 75 8.67 23.04 24.73
N THR A 76 7.62 22.24 24.87
CA THR A 76 6.81 22.17 26.11
C THR A 76 7.24 21.04 27.03
N GLU A 77 7.88 19.99 26.51
CA GLU A 77 8.48 18.93 27.33
C GLU A 77 9.81 19.37 27.97
N ASP A 78 10.58 20.26 27.33
CA ASP A 78 11.87 20.77 27.85
C ASP A 78 11.71 21.89 28.91
N LYS A 79 10.48 22.36 29.14
CA LYS A 79 10.14 23.39 30.15
C LYS A 79 9.52 22.82 31.43
N ARG A 80 9.35 21.51 31.54
CA ARG A 80 8.80 20.83 32.72
C ARG A 80 9.89 20.12 33.52
#